data_AF-A0A439DFE3-F1
#
_entry.id   AF-A0A439DFE3-F1
#
_cell.length_a   1.000
_cell.length_b   1.000
_cell.length_c   1.000
_cell.angle_alpha   90.00
_cell.angle_beta   90.00
_cell.angle_gamma   90.00
#
_symmetry.space_group_name_H-M   'P 1'
#
loop_
_entity.id
_entity.type
_entity.pdbx_description
1 polymer ?
#
loop_
_entity_poly.entity_id
_entity_poly.type
_entity_poly.pdbx_seq_one_letter_code
_entity_poly.pdbx_strand_id
1 'polypeptide(L)'
;MANPGSLYVTMQPQPGLSLQQFHEWYNNEHGPTRLKLPQIFTNGLRYRAADNQEPEFLAAYDVTSMSHLETEAYLSLRANRSPREAETIGQVEVKRYFWDLALSKQSPLFIPIEQLTDEEAEGLTLVAVQLTPKEADHSVEKIQKWYGEEHMDMLSKVPGWLRSRLFKTSSLEKGEPTRFIALHDYAKTNGLGGAEYQAAISTPRTKELYANFATMSSRRIYSLFYVFGQASRDLHNLSQLPPATPTFESPDSRTLTTNSPSPVIESYITTPDGLTIPYRLEGNPDPKAPTVAFCNSLLTSLHMWDRFIDIFKAKRPQYRILRYDFRGRHAIPSPPQPSTLDVLADDISTLLAALRIPKLDTLIGVSMGGATTLHFALKYPSKLGKFIACDFNAAS
;
A
#
# COMPACT_ATOMS: atom_id res chain seq x y z
N MET A 1 13.34 -24.10 1.19
CA MET A 1 12.22 -23.15 1.09
C MET A 1 12.81 -21.75 1.17
N ALA A 2 12.47 -20.86 0.25
CA ALA A 2 12.91 -19.47 0.33
C ALA A 2 12.25 -18.81 1.54
N ASN A 3 12.98 -17.92 2.21
CA ASN A 3 12.48 -17.20 3.38
C ASN A 3 11.53 -16.07 2.94
N PRO A 4 10.65 -15.58 3.83
CA PRO A 4 10.04 -14.27 3.65
C PRO A 4 11.13 -13.20 3.53
N GLY A 5 10.79 -12.06 2.94
CA GLY A 5 11.78 -11.03 2.66
C GLY A 5 11.18 -9.70 2.27
N SER A 6 11.98 -8.87 1.61
CA SER A 6 11.56 -7.58 1.10
C SER A 6 12.06 -7.34 -0.31
N LEU A 7 11.17 -6.85 -1.16
CA LEU A 7 11.52 -6.18 -2.41
C LEU A 7 11.67 -4.69 -2.10
N TYR A 8 12.91 -4.22 -2.08
CA TYR A 8 13.27 -2.84 -1.74
C TYR A 8 13.72 -2.11 -3.01
N VAL A 9 13.03 -1.04 -3.38
CA VAL A 9 13.18 -0.38 -4.69
C VAL A 9 13.43 1.11 -4.49
N THR A 10 14.65 1.57 -4.74
CA THR A 10 14.98 3.01 -4.73
C THR A 10 14.75 3.62 -6.10
N MET A 11 14.26 4.85 -6.12
CA MET A 11 13.79 5.53 -7.32
C MET A 11 14.14 7.01 -7.29
N GLN A 12 14.73 7.49 -8.38
CA GLN A 12 14.94 8.91 -8.64
C GLN A 12 14.34 9.28 -10.00
N PRO A 13 13.18 9.98 -10.04
CA PRO A 13 12.64 10.53 -11.27
C PRO A 13 13.65 11.47 -11.95
N GLN A 14 13.83 11.33 -13.26
CA GLN A 14 14.72 12.18 -14.04
C GLN A 14 14.12 13.58 -14.22
N PRO A 15 14.95 14.63 -14.41
CA PRO A 15 14.47 15.94 -14.79
C PRO A 15 13.57 15.86 -16.04
N GLY A 16 12.34 16.40 -15.94
CA GLY A 16 11.35 16.38 -17.02
C GLY A 16 10.14 15.48 -16.74
N LEU A 17 10.29 14.44 -15.92
CA LEU A 17 9.15 13.67 -15.43
C LEU A 17 8.52 14.42 -14.24
N SER A 18 7.28 14.89 -14.38
CA SER A 18 6.59 15.53 -13.26
C SER A 18 6.35 14.53 -12.12
N LEU A 19 6.49 14.99 -10.88
CA LEU A 19 6.22 14.13 -9.71
C LEU A 19 4.77 13.65 -9.68
N GLN A 20 3.83 14.47 -10.16
CA GLN A 20 2.42 14.10 -10.24
C GLN A 20 2.22 12.92 -11.20
N GLN A 21 2.84 12.95 -12.39
CA GLN A 21 2.80 11.83 -13.33
C GLN A 21 3.47 10.58 -12.75
N PHE A 22 4.62 10.73 -12.10
CA PHE A 22 5.29 9.62 -11.42
C PHE A 22 4.41 9.01 -10.33
N HIS A 23 3.79 9.82 -9.48
CA HIS A 23 2.95 9.35 -8.40
C HIS A 23 1.64 8.75 -8.90
N GLU A 24 0.97 9.35 -9.88
CA GLU A 24 -0.26 8.83 -10.46
C GLU A 24 -0.03 7.44 -11.08
N TRP A 25 0.98 7.27 -11.95
CA TRP A 25 1.32 5.96 -12.50
C TRP A 25 1.59 4.95 -11.39
N TYR A 26 2.42 5.33 -10.40
CA TYR A 26 2.81 4.39 -9.37
C TYR A 26 1.62 3.99 -8.47
N ASN A 27 0.75 4.94 -8.14
CA ASN A 27 -0.34 4.76 -7.19
C ASN A 27 -1.59 4.13 -7.81
N ASN A 28 -1.83 4.34 -9.10
CA ASN A 28 -3.04 3.84 -9.78
C ASN A 28 -2.79 2.68 -10.75
N GLU A 29 -1.54 2.34 -11.06
CA GLU A 29 -1.21 1.17 -11.89
C GLU A 29 -0.13 0.28 -11.25
N HIS A 30 1.08 0.82 -11.03
CA HIS A 30 2.24 -0.01 -10.66
C HIS A 30 2.08 -0.70 -9.30
N GLY A 31 1.65 0.04 -8.29
CA GLY A 31 1.40 -0.48 -6.95
C GLY A 31 0.23 -1.47 -6.93
N PRO A 32 -0.99 -1.06 -7.33
CA PRO A 32 -2.17 -1.92 -7.30
C PRO A 32 -1.98 -3.26 -8.03
N THR A 33 -1.30 -3.29 -9.18
CA THR A 33 -1.03 -4.55 -9.90
C THR A 33 -0.21 -5.56 -9.09
N ARG A 34 0.68 -5.08 -8.21
CA ARG A 34 1.44 -5.92 -7.27
C ARG A 34 0.57 -6.34 -6.09
N LEU A 35 -0.19 -5.40 -5.50
CA LEU A 35 -1.00 -5.68 -4.31
C LEU A 35 -2.22 -6.57 -4.59
N LYS A 36 -2.59 -6.74 -5.86
CA LYS A 36 -3.54 -7.78 -6.31
C LYS A 36 -2.99 -9.21 -6.24
N LEU A 37 -1.72 -9.39 -5.88
CA LEU A 37 -1.09 -10.70 -5.64
C LEU A 37 -0.82 -10.89 -4.13
N PRO A 38 -1.86 -11.04 -3.28
CA PRO A 38 -1.71 -11.12 -1.82
C PRO A 38 -0.94 -12.37 -1.37
N GLN A 39 -0.85 -13.39 -2.21
CA GLN A 39 0.01 -14.56 -1.97
C GLN A 39 1.50 -14.23 -2.08
N ILE A 40 1.87 -13.13 -2.73
CA ILE A 40 3.26 -12.67 -2.89
C ILE A 40 3.55 -11.51 -1.95
N PHE A 41 2.72 -10.47 -1.95
CA PHE A 41 2.95 -9.23 -1.21
C PHE A 41 1.95 -9.06 -0.09
N THR A 42 2.43 -8.92 1.15
CA THR A 42 1.55 -8.64 2.30
C THR A 42 1.25 -7.15 2.45
N ASN A 43 2.16 -6.29 1.97
CA ASN A 43 1.99 -4.84 1.95
C ASN A 43 2.81 -4.21 0.82
N GLY A 44 2.63 -2.91 0.66
CA GLY A 44 3.50 -2.08 -0.14
C GLY A 44 3.45 -0.66 0.37
N LEU A 45 4.63 -0.08 0.55
CA LEU A 45 4.85 1.15 1.28
C LEU A 45 5.71 2.07 0.44
N ARG A 46 5.31 3.34 0.31
CA ARG A 46 6.14 4.37 -0.32
C ARG A 46 6.65 5.36 0.70
N TYR A 47 7.93 5.65 0.56
CA TYR A 47 8.62 6.61 1.38
C TYR A 47 9.34 7.66 0.55
N ARG A 48 9.51 8.83 1.14
CA ARG A 48 10.30 9.94 0.60
C ARG A 48 11.50 10.15 1.52
N ALA A 49 12.66 10.45 0.95
CA ALA A 49 13.87 10.75 1.68
C ALA A 49 13.63 11.91 2.64
N ALA A 50 13.99 11.71 3.91
CA ALA A 50 13.95 12.71 4.97
C ALA A 50 15.36 13.17 5.37
N ASP A 51 16.38 12.70 4.65
CA ASP A 51 17.80 13.03 4.84
C ASP A 51 18.36 13.94 3.75
N ASN A 52 17.50 14.46 2.86
CA ASN A 52 17.86 15.30 1.72
C ASN A 52 18.89 14.66 0.76
N GLN A 53 18.90 13.33 0.66
CA GLN A 53 19.77 12.60 -0.25
C GLN A 53 18.97 11.89 -1.35
N GLU A 54 19.64 11.63 -2.48
CA GLU A 54 19.13 10.78 -3.54
C GLU A 54 19.54 9.30 -3.35
N PRO A 55 18.75 8.33 -3.85
CA PRO A 55 17.44 8.51 -4.46
C PRO A 55 16.38 9.02 -3.48
N GLU A 56 15.49 9.89 -3.95
CA GLU A 56 14.47 10.57 -3.16
C GLU A 56 13.34 9.63 -2.76
N PHE A 57 13.00 8.63 -3.58
CA PHE A 57 11.86 7.77 -3.32
C PHE A 57 12.28 6.33 -3.07
N LEU A 58 11.53 5.69 -2.18
CA LEU A 58 11.63 4.26 -1.88
C LEU A 58 10.23 3.65 -1.99
N ALA A 59 10.13 2.49 -2.64
CA ALA A 59 9.04 1.56 -2.42
C ALA A 59 9.59 0.29 -1.78
N ALA A 60 8.96 -0.14 -0.70
CA ALA A 60 9.27 -1.40 -0.03
C ALA A 60 8.02 -2.27 0.00
N TYR A 61 8.19 -3.53 -0.37
CA TYR A 61 7.13 -4.54 -0.31
C TYR A 61 7.62 -5.69 0.55
N ASP A 62 6.83 -6.06 1.57
CA ASP A 62 7.07 -7.28 2.32
C ASP A 62 6.57 -8.47 1.49
N VAL A 63 7.44 -9.48 1.33
CA VAL A 63 7.22 -10.64 0.46
C VAL A 63 7.06 -11.88 1.32
N THR A 64 5.98 -12.63 1.10
CA THR A 64 5.63 -13.85 1.86
C THR A 64 6.70 -14.95 1.72
N SER A 65 7.29 -15.07 0.54
CA SER A 65 8.41 -15.95 0.21
C SER A 65 9.16 -15.38 -0.98
N MET A 66 10.48 -15.26 -0.89
CA MET A 66 11.28 -14.68 -1.97
C MET A 66 11.21 -15.50 -3.26
N SER A 67 10.99 -16.82 -3.20
CA SER A 67 10.79 -17.64 -4.40
C SER A 67 9.54 -17.26 -5.21
N HIS A 68 8.56 -16.57 -4.62
CA HIS A 68 7.39 -16.09 -5.35
C HIS A 68 7.76 -15.06 -6.43
N LEU A 69 8.89 -14.35 -6.27
CA LEU A 69 9.38 -13.39 -7.25
C LEU A 69 10.01 -14.05 -8.48
N GLU A 70 10.18 -15.37 -8.50
CA GLU A 70 10.60 -16.14 -9.67
C GLU A 70 9.42 -16.79 -10.41
N THR A 71 8.20 -16.67 -9.87
CA THR A 71 7.00 -17.29 -10.47
C THR A 71 6.49 -16.47 -11.65
N GLU A 72 5.82 -17.14 -12.59
CA GLU A 72 5.17 -16.49 -13.74
C GLU A 72 4.16 -15.41 -13.29
N ALA A 73 3.47 -15.63 -12.16
CA ALA A 73 2.53 -14.66 -11.61
C ALA A 73 3.18 -13.29 -11.33
N TYR A 74 4.44 -13.26 -10.86
CA TYR A 74 5.18 -12.01 -10.67
C TYR A 74 5.92 -11.57 -11.94
N LEU A 75 6.60 -12.48 -12.63
CA LEU A 75 7.39 -12.15 -13.82
C LEU A 75 6.53 -11.58 -14.97
N SER A 76 5.28 -12.02 -15.07
CA SER A 76 4.31 -11.52 -16.05
C SER A 76 3.97 -10.04 -15.85
N LEU A 77 4.06 -9.49 -14.64
CA LEU A 77 3.85 -8.04 -14.39
C LEU A 77 4.78 -7.18 -15.23
N ARG A 78 6.05 -7.61 -15.36
CA ARG A 78 7.04 -6.90 -16.19
C ARG A 78 6.90 -7.26 -17.66
N ALA A 79 6.64 -8.53 -17.97
CA ALA A 79 6.51 -9.00 -19.35
C ALA A 79 5.31 -8.33 -20.07
N ASN A 80 4.23 -8.10 -19.34
CA ASN A 80 2.96 -7.58 -19.85
C ASN A 80 2.68 -6.14 -19.39
N ARG A 81 3.72 -5.39 -19.02
CA ARG A 81 3.58 -3.99 -18.59
C ARG A 81 2.94 -3.14 -19.71
N SER A 82 2.15 -2.15 -19.32
CA SER A 82 1.55 -1.23 -20.30
C SER A 82 2.61 -0.35 -20.97
N PRO A 83 2.29 0.26 -22.14
CA PRO A 83 3.13 1.30 -22.74
C PRO A 83 3.42 2.45 -21.77
N ARG A 84 2.43 2.88 -20.98
CA ARG A 84 2.58 3.93 -19.97
C ARG A 84 3.61 3.56 -18.91
N GLU A 85 3.55 2.33 -18.38
CA GLU A 85 4.53 1.84 -17.41
C GLU A 85 5.93 1.77 -18.03
N ALA A 86 6.07 1.26 -19.25
CA ALA A 86 7.35 1.18 -19.93
C ALA A 86 7.99 2.57 -20.16
N GLU A 87 7.18 3.55 -20.57
CA GLU A 87 7.61 4.95 -20.78
C GLU A 87 7.97 5.63 -19.47
N THR A 88 7.09 5.57 -18.46
CA THR A 88 7.29 6.27 -17.19
C THR A 88 8.49 5.70 -16.43
N ILE A 89 8.61 4.37 -16.33
CA ILE A 89 9.74 3.75 -15.63
C ILE A 89 11.08 3.97 -16.37
N GLY A 90 11.04 4.19 -17.69
CA GLY A 90 12.23 4.55 -18.48
C GLY A 90 12.80 5.93 -18.12
N GLN A 91 11.99 6.77 -17.46
CA GLN A 91 12.35 8.12 -17.00
C GLN A 91 12.68 8.15 -15.49
N VAL A 92 12.92 6.99 -14.86
CA VAL A 92 13.25 6.88 -13.44
C VAL A 92 14.54 6.07 -13.29
N GLU A 93 15.52 6.58 -12.54
CA GLU A 93 16.63 5.73 -12.09
C GLU A 93 16.08 4.78 -11.02
N VAL A 94 15.94 3.50 -11.37
CA VAL A 94 15.39 2.47 -10.49
C VAL A 94 16.46 1.45 -10.12
N LYS A 95 16.68 1.24 -8.82
CA LYS A 95 17.48 0.11 -8.32
C LYS A 95 16.61 -0.79 -7.48
N ARG A 96 16.62 -2.08 -7.81
CA ARG A 96 15.87 -3.13 -7.11
C ARG A 96 16.84 -3.94 -6.28
N TYR A 97 16.44 -4.22 -5.05
CA TYR A 97 17.18 -5.05 -4.13
C TYR A 97 16.24 -6.11 -3.56
N PHE A 98 16.75 -7.33 -3.51
CA PHE A 98 16.05 -8.49 -2.96
C PHE A 98 16.72 -8.89 -1.66
N TRP A 99 15.94 -8.96 -0.59
CA TRP A 99 16.46 -9.12 0.76
C TRP A 99 15.73 -10.25 1.50
N ASP A 100 16.45 -11.28 1.92
CA ASP A 100 15.89 -12.36 2.74
C ASP A 100 15.84 -11.90 4.21
N LEU A 101 14.70 -12.07 4.88
CA LEU A 101 14.57 -11.74 6.29
C LEU A 101 15.44 -12.69 7.12
N ALA A 102 16.33 -12.12 7.94
CA ALA A 102 17.21 -12.87 8.84
C ALA A 102 16.74 -12.79 10.29
N LEU A 103 16.40 -11.59 10.78
CA LEU A 103 15.94 -11.34 12.14
C LEU A 103 14.86 -10.27 12.16
N SER A 104 13.96 -10.34 13.12
CA SER A 104 12.95 -9.30 13.38
C SER A 104 12.72 -9.17 14.88
N LYS A 105 12.57 -7.93 15.35
CA LYS A 105 12.09 -7.59 16.68
C LYS A 105 11.09 -6.45 16.57
N GLN A 106 9.99 -6.53 17.30
CA GLN A 106 8.93 -5.52 17.27
C GLN A 106 8.45 -5.18 18.68
N SER A 107 7.93 -3.97 18.83
CA SER A 107 7.26 -3.53 20.04
C SER A 107 5.98 -4.34 20.26
N PRO A 108 5.58 -4.62 21.51
CA PRO A 108 4.26 -5.19 21.81
C PRO A 108 3.09 -4.33 21.30
N LEU A 109 3.33 -3.03 21.10
CA LEU A 109 2.35 -2.07 20.57
C LEU A 109 2.45 -1.90 19.05
N PHE A 110 3.30 -2.68 18.37
CA PHE A 110 3.46 -2.59 16.93
C PHE A 110 2.19 -3.06 16.22
N ILE A 111 1.63 -2.17 15.41
CA ILE A 111 0.56 -2.47 14.46
C ILE A 111 1.18 -2.46 13.06
N PRO A 112 0.99 -3.51 12.23
CA PRO A 112 1.47 -3.51 10.86
C PRO A 112 0.99 -2.28 10.09
N ILE A 113 1.86 -1.65 9.31
CA ILE A 113 1.60 -0.34 8.68
C ILE A 113 0.39 -0.40 7.75
N GLU A 114 0.19 -1.53 7.06
CA GLU A 114 -0.98 -1.76 6.21
C GLU A 114 -2.32 -1.83 6.97
N GLN A 115 -2.30 -2.02 8.29
CA GLN A 115 -3.50 -2.02 9.13
C GLN A 115 -3.81 -0.65 9.74
N LEU A 116 -2.86 0.29 9.71
CA LEU A 116 -3.08 1.67 10.11
C LEU A 116 -3.94 2.40 9.09
N THR A 117 -4.68 3.41 9.53
CA THR A 117 -5.25 4.41 8.62
C THR A 117 -4.14 5.20 7.93
N ASP A 118 -4.44 5.83 6.80
CA ASP A 118 -3.42 6.64 6.10
C ASP A 118 -2.92 7.81 6.96
N GLU A 119 -3.78 8.39 7.81
CA GLU A 119 -3.40 9.46 8.73
C GLU A 119 -2.45 8.99 9.84
N GLU A 120 -2.69 7.80 10.41
CA GLU A 120 -1.79 7.22 11.43
C GLU A 120 -0.45 6.79 10.84
N ALA A 121 -0.44 6.35 9.58
CA ALA A 121 0.75 5.88 8.88
C ALA A 121 1.63 7.04 8.37
N GLU A 122 1.02 8.14 7.94
CA GLU A 122 1.74 9.28 7.35
C GLU A 122 2.78 9.86 8.31
N GLY A 123 4.03 9.96 7.84
CA GLY A 123 5.14 10.50 8.62
C GLY A 123 5.86 9.49 9.52
N LEU A 124 5.45 8.21 9.54
CA LEU A 124 6.26 7.16 10.16
C LEU A 124 7.67 7.17 9.55
N THR A 125 8.68 7.08 10.40
CA THR A 125 10.08 7.21 10.00
C THR A 125 10.71 5.83 9.82
N LEU A 126 11.35 5.61 8.67
CA LEU A 126 12.16 4.44 8.40
C LEU A 126 13.63 4.84 8.35
N VAL A 127 14.46 4.19 9.17
CA VAL A 127 15.93 4.26 9.05
C VAL A 127 16.43 2.98 8.40
N ALA A 128 17.07 3.12 7.24
CA ALA A 128 17.67 2.02 6.50
C ALA A 128 19.21 2.08 6.64
N VAL A 129 19.83 1.05 7.20
CA VAL A 129 21.28 0.95 7.37
C VAL A 129 21.80 -0.23 6.57
N GLN A 130 22.73 0.01 5.65
CA GLN A 130 23.42 -1.05 4.91
C GLN A 130 24.78 -1.34 5.53
N LEU A 131 25.08 -2.63 5.67
CA LEU A 131 26.34 -3.13 6.17
C LEU A 131 26.97 -4.07 5.17
N THR A 132 28.26 -3.86 4.93
CA THR A 132 29.11 -4.77 4.17
C THR A 132 30.02 -5.51 5.15
N PRO A 133 29.98 -6.86 5.21
CA PRO A 133 30.94 -7.65 5.97
C PRO A 133 32.37 -7.37 5.49
N LYS A 134 33.32 -7.28 6.42
CA LYS A 134 34.75 -7.19 6.11
C LYS A 134 35.33 -8.57 5.76
N GLU A 135 36.50 -8.58 5.14
CA GLU A 135 37.29 -9.79 4.86
C GLU A 135 37.97 -10.32 6.13
N ALA A 136 37.16 -10.63 7.15
CA ALA A 136 37.58 -11.26 8.39
C ALA A 136 36.70 -12.47 8.68
N ASP A 137 37.28 -13.47 9.36
CA ASP A 137 36.60 -14.73 9.66
C ASP A 137 35.27 -14.49 10.39
N HIS A 138 34.24 -15.19 9.94
CA HIS A 138 32.89 -15.18 10.52
C HIS A 138 32.20 -13.79 10.58
N SER A 139 32.63 -12.81 9.78
CA SER A 139 32.03 -11.45 9.78
C SER A 139 30.50 -11.46 9.62
N VAL A 140 29.98 -12.32 8.74
CA VAL A 140 28.52 -12.49 8.53
C VAL A 140 27.81 -12.94 9.80
N GLU A 141 28.33 -13.95 10.49
CA GLU A 141 27.76 -14.46 11.74
C GLU A 141 27.86 -13.44 12.88
N LYS A 142 28.98 -12.71 12.95
CA LYS A 142 29.21 -11.66 13.96
C LYS A 142 28.21 -10.51 13.82
N ILE A 143 27.94 -10.06 12.59
CA ILE A 143 26.92 -9.04 12.33
C ILE A 143 25.54 -9.51 12.79
N GLN A 144 25.14 -10.72 12.40
CA GLN A 144 23.82 -11.25 12.75
C GLN A 144 23.67 -11.45 14.27
N LYS A 145 24.69 -11.98 14.96
CA LYS A 145 24.70 -12.12 16.42
C LYS A 145 24.64 -10.77 17.13
N TRP A 146 25.43 -9.79 16.70
CA TRP A 146 25.38 -8.44 17.29
C TRP A 146 23.99 -7.81 17.17
N TYR A 147 23.34 -7.94 16.02
CA TYR A 147 21.96 -7.44 15.85
C TYR A 147 20.98 -8.12 16.80
N GLY A 148 20.99 -9.46 16.84
CA GLY A 148 20.02 -10.25 17.59
C GLY A 148 20.23 -10.23 19.11
N GLU A 149 21.48 -10.10 19.58
CA GLU A 149 21.82 -10.21 21.01
C GLU A 149 22.02 -8.86 21.70
N GLU A 150 22.22 -7.76 20.96
CA GLU A 150 22.46 -6.44 21.56
C GLU A 150 21.75 -5.30 20.82
N HIS A 151 21.99 -5.14 19.52
CA HIS A 151 21.67 -3.87 18.86
C HIS A 151 20.17 -3.60 18.78
N MET A 152 19.35 -4.61 18.45
CA MET A 152 17.88 -4.44 18.44
C MET A 152 17.32 -4.15 19.84
N ASP A 153 17.93 -4.70 20.89
CA ASP A 153 17.55 -4.45 22.28
C ASP A 153 17.88 -3.01 22.70
N MET A 154 19.05 -2.53 22.32
CA MET A 154 19.43 -1.15 22.56
C MET A 154 18.54 -0.17 21.78
N LEU A 155 18.26 -0.42 20.50
CA LEU A 155 17.35 0.40 19.71
C LEU A 155 15.91 0.39 20.24
N SER A 156 15.47 -0.72 20.84
CA SER A 156 14.12 -0.80 21.43
C SER A 156 13.87 0.15 22.61
N LYS A 157 14.94 0.73 23.17
CA LYS A 157 14.86 1.77 24.21
C LYS A 157 14.70 3.18 23.64
N VAL A 158 14.93 3.38 22.34
CA VAL A 158 14.78 4.69 21.70
C VAL A 158 13.30 5.06 21.68
N PRO A 159 12.90 6.24 22.20
CA PRO A 159 11.52 6.68 22.18
C PRO A 159 10.91 6.61 20.78
N GLY A 160 9.70 6.05 20.67
CA GLY A 160 9.01 5.89 19.39
C GLY A 160 9.53 4.73 18.53
N TRP A 161 10.43 3.87 19.00
CA TRP A 161 10.80 2.65 18.29
C TRP A 161 9.60 1.71 18.12
N LEU A 162 9.38 1.21 16.91
CA LEU A 162 8.26 0.33 16.57
C LEU A 162 8.73 -1.08 16.20
N ARG A 163 9.70 -1.18 15.30
CA ARG A 163 10.18 -2.46 14.77
C ARG A 163 11.60 -2.34 14.24
N SER A 164 12.35 -3.42 14.27
CA SER A 164 13.65 -3.56 13.61
C SER A 164 13.76 -4.91 12.92
N ARG A 165 14.17 -4.89 11.67
CA ARG A 165 14.34 -6.08 10.84
C ARG A 165 15.74 -6.06 10.25
N LEU A 166 16.46 -7.17 10.36
CA LEU A 166 17.71 -7.39 9.66
C LEU A 166 17.43 -8.32 8.49
N PHE A 167 17.87 -7.90 7.31
CA PHE A 167 17.85 -8.71 6.11
C PHE A 167 19.26 -8.89 5.56
N LYS A 168 19.43 -9.95 4.77
CA LYS A 168 20.67 -10.27 4.06
C LYS A 168 20.43 -10.45 2.57
N THR A 169 21.48 -10.33 1.75
CA THR A 169 21.42 -10.55 0.29
C THR A 169 20.58 -11.80 0.01
N SER A 170 19.56 -11.65 -0.83
CA SER A 170 18.60 -12.73 -1.06
C SER A 170 19.24 -13.95 -1.70
N SER A 171 18.72 -15.11 -1.34
CA SER A 171 18.97 -16.39 -2.03
C SER A 171 18.73 -16.37 -3.55
N LEU A 172 17.95 -15.40 -4.05
CA LEU A 172 17.75 -15.19 -5.49
C LEU A 172 18.99 -14.64 -6.22
N GLU A 173 19.87 -13.92 -5.50
CA GLU A 173 21.06 -13.27 -6.05
C GLU A 173 22.26 -14.23 -6.02
N LYS A 174 22.21 -15.26 -6.87
CA LYS A 174 23.22 -16.33 -6.90
C LYS A 174 24.61 -15.79 -7.23
N GLY A 175 25.56 -15.98 -6.33
CA GLY A 175 26.96 -15.60 -6.51
C GLY A 175 27.31 -14.19 -6.02
N GLU A 176 26.32 -13.41 -5.59
CA GLU A 176 26.57 -12.10 -4.99
C GLU A 176 27.11 -12.22 -3.56
N PRO A 177 28.03 -11.34 -3.14
CA PRO A 177 28.53 -11.34 -1.77
C PRO A 177 27.40 -11.03 -0.77
N THR A 178 27.48 -11.63 0.41
CA THR A 178 26.54 -11.35 1.49
C THR A 178 26.71 -9.89 1.94
N ARG A 179 25.63 -9.12 1.88
CA ARG A 179 25.47 -7.79 2.44
C ARG A 179 24.24 -7.81 3.34
N PHE A 180 24.12 -6.84 4.21
CA PHE A 180 22.95 -6.68 5.07
C PHE A 180 22.29 -5.33 4.85
N ILE A 181 20.97 -5.32 5.02
CA ILE A 181 20.20 -4.10 5.25
C ILE A 181 19.38 -4.27 6.53
N ALA A 182 19.47 -3.31 7.43
CA ALA A 182 18.61 -3.21 8.59
C ALA A 182 17.59 -2.09 8.37
N LEU A 183 16.32 -2.43 8.57
CA LEU A 183 15.19 -1.52 8.48
C LEU A 183 14.61 -1.30 9.87
N HIS A 184 14.64 -0.05 10.32
CA HIS A 184 14.16 0.35 11.64
C HIS A 184 12.97 1.30 11.50
N ASP A 185 11.79 0.84 11.91
CA ASP A 185 10.55 1.60 11.87
C ASP A 185 10.38 2.37 13.20
N TYR A 186 10.09 3.66 13.10
CA TYR A 186 9.83 4.57 14.21
C TYR A 186 8.53 5.34 14.01
N ALA A 187 7.89 5.70 15.12
CA ALA A 187 6.78 6.65 15.15
C ALA A 187 7.20 8.01 14.58
N LYS A 188 6.22 8.80 14.11
CA LYS A 188 6.45 10.15 13.56
C LYS A 188 7.23 11.05 14.52
N THR A 189 6.85 11.02 15.80
CA THR A 189 7.61 11.63 16.89
C THR A 189 8.43 10.54 17.56
N ASN A 190 9.76 10.68 17.52
CA ASN A 190 10.68 9.66 18.02
C ASN A 190 11.96 10.30 18.59
N GLY A 191 12.79 9.48 19.24
CA GLY A 191 14.04 9.87 19.88
C GLY A 191 15.29 9.66 19.02
N LEU A 192 15.17 9.59 17.68
CA LEU A 192 16.34 9.48 16.82
C LEU A 192 17.29 10.67 17.03
N GLY A 193 18.58 10.39 17.20
CA GLY A 193 19.60 11.39 17.53
C GLY A 193 19.74 11.70 19.02
N GLY A 194 18.77 11.30 19.86
CA GLY A 194 18.78 11.48 21.32
C GLY A 194 19.74 10.55 22.07
N ALA A 195 19.74 10.64 23.40
CA ALA A 195 20.69 9.94 24.27
C ALA A 195 20.60 8.40 24.14
N GLU A 196 19.39 7.85 24.07
CA GLU A 196 19.16 6.42 23.90
C GLU A 196 19.66 5.92 22.54
N TYR A 197 19.48 6.74 21.48
CA TYR A 197 20.00 6.42 20.16
C TYR A 197 21.53 6.44 20.15
N GLN A 198 22.16 7.45 20.74
CA GLN A 198 23.61 7.52 20.88
C GLN A 198 24.15 6.32 21.66
N ALA A 199 23.53 5.97 22.78
CA ALA A 199 23.89 4.81 23.58
C ALA A 199 23.80 3.50 22.77
N ALA A 200 22.80 3.38 21.89
CA ALA A 200 22.61 2.19 21.06
C ALA A 200 23.68 2.02 19.96
N ILE A 201 24.26 3.11 19.47
CA ILE A 201 25.29 3.09 18.42
C ILE A 201 26.73 3.20 18.95
N SER A 202 26.92 3.41 20.26
CA SER A 202 28.23 3.65 20.86
C SER A 202 28.67 2.58 21.87
N THR A 203 27.99 1.44 21.94
CA THR A 203 28.38 0.33 22.85
C THR A 203 29.79 -0.16 22.50
N PRO A 204 30.56 -0.71 23.47
CA PRO A 204 31.86 -1.31 23.19
C PRO A 204 31.80 -2.37 22.08
N ARG A 205 30.75 -3.21 22.09
CA ARG A 205 30.53 -4.26 21.11
C ARG A 205 30.20 -3.71 19.71
N THR A 206 29.46 -2.60 19.62
CA THR A 206 29.23 -1.88 18.35
C THR A 206 30.53 -1.33 17.79
N LYS A 207 31.37 -0.72 18.63
CA LYS A 207 32.69 -0.21 18.22
C LYS A 207 33.59 -1.33 17.71
N GLU A 208 33.65 -2.45 18.43
CA GLU A 208 34.39 -3.64 18.01
C GLU A 208 33.89 -4.19 16.68
N LEU A 209 32.56 -4.27 16.50
CA LEU A 209 31.96 -4.73 15.24
C LEU A 209 32.43 -3.91 14.06
N TYR A 210 32.32 -2.58 14.14
CA TYR A 210 32.73 -1.71 13.04
C TYR A 210 34.25 -1.65 12.84
N ALA A 211 35.04 -1.85 13.90
CA ALA A 211 36.49 -1.96 13.77
C ALA A 211 36.88 -3.21 12.95
N ASN A 212 36.26 -4.36 13.23
CA ASN A 212 36.81 -5.65 12.80
C ASN A 212 35.97 -6.40 11.76
N PHE A 213 34.64 -6.28 11.79
CA PHE A 213 33.74 -7.22 11.08
C PHE A 213 32.80 -6.57 10.07
N ALA A 214 32.46 -5.28 10.23
CA ALA A 214 31.48 -4.61 9.39
C ALA A 214 31.91 -3.22 8.97
N THR A 215 31.48 -2.80 7.79
CA THR A 215 31.53 -1.40 7.34
C THR A 215 30.11 -0.92 7.10
N MET A 216 29.72 0.21 7.70
CA MET A 216 28.46 0.88 7.36
C MET A 216 28.61 1.55 6.00
N SER A 217 28.04 0.92 4.98
CA SER A 217 28.15 1.37 3.59
C SER A 217 27.13 2.44 3.23
N SER A 218 25.98 2.48 3.93
CA SER A 218 24.97 3.51 3.76
C SER A 218 24.08 3.63 4.99
N ARG A 219 23.57 4.84 5.24
CA ARG A 219 22.49 5.09 6.18
C ARG A 219 21.54 6.11 5.56
N ARG A 220 20.28 5.74 5.40
CA ARG A 220 19.24 6.59 4.84
C ARG A 220 18.08 6.75 5.82
N ILE A 221 17.46 7.92 5.83
CA ILE A 221 16.24 8.19 6.59
C ILE A 221 15.12 8.50 5.60
N TYR A 222 13.98 7.86 5.78
CA TYR A 222 12.81 8.05 4.96
C TYR A 222 11.57 8.34 5.81
N SER A 223 10.63 9.11 5.27
CA SER A 223 9.30 9.36 5.83
C SER A 223 8.27 8.66 4.96
N LEU A 224 7.40 7.84 5.57
CA LEU A 224 6.29 7.20 4.87
C LEU A 224 5.29 8.27 4.43
N PHE A 225 4.84 8.20 3.17
CA PHE A 225 3.83 9.14 2.65
C PHE A 225 2.67 8.43 1.91
N TYR A 226 2.80 7.14 1.61
CA TYR A 226 1.72 6.41 0.95
C TYR A 226 1.75 4.92 1.30
N VAL A 227 0.57 4.37 1.56
CA VAL A 227 0.34 2.93 1.78
C VAL A 227 -0.58 2.43 0.67
N PHE A 228 -0.17 1.37 -0.02
CA PHE A 228 -1.01 0.79 -1.08
C PHE A 228 -2.18 0.02 -0.48
N GLY A 229 -3.34 0.17 -1.12
CA GLY A 229 -4.39 -0.85 -1.10
C GLY A 229 -4.25 -1.78 -2.31
N GLN A 230 -5.17 -2.73 -2.44
CA GLN A 230 -5.23 -3.63 -3.60
C GLN A 230 -5.83 -2.94 -4.84
N ALA A 231 -6.36 -1.73 -4.67
CA ALA A 231 -7.13 -1.02 -5.67
C ALA A 231 -6.60 0.41 -5.89
N SER A 232 -6.70 0.87 -7.14
CA SER A 232 -6.37 2.24 -7.56
C SER A 232 -7.27 3.25 -6.86
N ARG A 233 -6.72 4.32 -6.28
CA ARG A 233 -7.52 5.22 -5.43
C ARG A 233 -7.04 6.66 -5.37
N ASP A 234 -5.92 6.97 -6.02
CA ASP A 234 -5.28 8.27 -5.94
C ASP A 234 -5.89 9.24 -6.94
N LEU A 235 -7.00 9.87 -6.54
CA LEU A 235 -7.59 10.98 -7.27
C LEU A 235 -6.75 12.26 -7.18
N HIS A 236 -5.92 12.40 -6.14
CA HIS A 236 -5.16 13.62 -5.89
C HIS A 236 -4.14 13.85 -6.99
N ASN A 237 -3.21 12.91 -7.20
CA ASN A 237 -2.20 13.07 -8.26
C ASN A 237 -2.83 13.05 -9.66
N LEU A 238 -3.90 12.26 -9.86
CA LEU A 238 -4.65 12.27 -11.11
C LEU A 238 -5.23 13.65 -11.43
N SER A 239 -5.79 14.35 -10.44
CA SER A 239 -6.38 15.69 -10.60
C SER A 239 -5.38 16.75 -11.05
N GLN A 240 -4.09 16.54 -10.79
CA GLN A 240 -3.02 17.47 -11.09
C GLN A 240 -2.40 17.26 -12.49
N LEU A 241 -2.83 16.21 -13.20
CA LEU A 241 -2.38 15.97 -14.58
C LEU A 241 -3.12 16.88 -15.57
N PRO A 242 -2.60 17.08 -16.79
CA PRO A 242 -3.34 17.74 -17.85
C PRO A 242 -4.69 17.03 -18.10
N PRO A 243 -5.76 17.78 -18.44
CA PRO A 243 -7.06 17.17 -18.75
C PRO A 243 -6.98 16.19 -19.93
N ALA A 244 -7.45 14.96 -19.74
CA ALA A 244 -7.47 13.91 -20.76
C ALA A 244 -8.61 12.90 -20.54
N THR A 245 -9.10 12.29 -21.63
CA THR A 245 -10.15 11.27 -21.63
C THR A 245 -9.84 10.17 -22.67
N PRO A 246 -9.38 8.97 -22.26
CA PRO A 246 -8.82 8.66 -20.94
C PRO A 246 -7.42 9.22 -20.73
N THR A 247 -7.04 9.37 -19.47
CA THR A 247 -5.66 9.60 -19.05
C THR A 247 -4.86 8.30 -19.14
N PHE A 248 -5.49 7.17 -18.79
CA PHE A 248 -4.92 5.84 -18.94
C PHE A 248 -6.01 4.76 -18.94
N GLU A 249 -5.78 3.73 -19.73
CA GLU A 249 -6.52 2.47 -19.73
C GLU A 249 -5.53 1.31 -19.57
N SER A 250 -5.82 0.39 -18.65
CA SER A 250 -4.99 -0.80 -18.45
C SER A 250 -5.10 -1.77 -19.63
N PRO A 251 -4.07 -2.61 -19.90
CA PRO A 251 -4.10 -3.54 -21.04
C PRO A 251 -5.27 -4.52 -21.08
N ASP A 252 -5.89 -4.80 -19.93
CA ASP A 252 -7.08 -5.65 -19.80
C ASP A 252 -8.40 -4.87 -19.86
N SER A 253 -8.35 -3.54 -20.06
CA SER A 253 -9.48 -2.60 -20.07
C SER A 253 -10.29 -2.59 -18.77
N ARG A 254 -9.76 -3.12 -17.67
CA ARG A 254 -10.48 -3.19 -16.39
C ARG A 254 -10.17 -2.04 -15.45
N THR A 255 -9.17 -1.21 -15.76
CA THR A 255 -8.83 0.01 -15.01
C THR A 255 -8.72 1.16 -15.99
N LEU A 256 -9.51 2.21 -15.73
CA LEU A 256 -9.56 3.44 -16.52
C LEU A 256 -9.37 4.62 -15.56
N THR A 257 -8.50 5.55 -15.92
CA THR A 257 -8.38 6.85 -15.25
C THR A 257 -8.67 7.95 -16.26
N THR A 258 -9.44 8.94 -15.86
CA THR A 258 -9.75 10.12 -16.68
C THR A 258 -9.54 11.36 -15.83
N ASN A 259 -9.08 12.46 -16.42
CA ASN A 259 -8.97 13.75 -15.75
C ASN A 259 -9.70 14.88 -16.51
N SER A 260 -10.75 14.54 -17.24
CA SER A 260 -11.61 15.50 -17.93
C SER A 260 -13.05 14.99 -17.99
N PRO A 261 -14.05 15.78 -17.54
CA PRO A 261 -13.94 17.13 -16.97
C PRO A 261 -13.42 17.17 -15.52
N SER A 262 -13.26 16.01 -14.87
CA SER A 262 -12.83 15.86 -13.48
C SER A 262 -12.13 14.52 -13.29
N PRO A 263 -11.32 14.33 -12.23
CA PRO A 263 -10.64 13.06 -11.97
C PRO A 263 -11.64 11.94 -11.66
N VAL A 264 -11.52 10.82 -12.36
CA VAL A 264 -12.30 9.60 -12.14
C VAL A 264 -11.39 8.39 -12.26
N ILE A 265 -11.55 7.45 -11.34
CA ILE A 265 -10.95 6.12 -11.40
C ILE A 265 -12.07 5.10 -11.52
N GLU A 266 -12.08 4.32 -12.59
CA GLU A 266 -12.92 3.13 -12.74
C GLU A 266 -11.99 1.93 -12.70
N SER A 267 -12.24 1.00 -11.77
CA SER A 267 -11.42 -0.19 -11.62
C SER A 267 -12.21 -1.27 -10.90
N TYR A 268 -11.54 -2.23 -10.30
CA TYR A 268 -12.17 -3.35 -9.61
C TYR A 268 -11.37 -3.85 -8.42
N ILE A 269 -12.06 -4.55 -7.52
CA ILE A 269 -11.45 -5.38 -6.48
C ILE A 269 -11.78 -6.85 -6.73
N THR A 270 -11.02 -7.74 -6.11
CA THR A 270 -11.35 -9.17 -6.03
C THR A 270 -11.60 -9.52 -4.56
N THR A 271 -12.77 -10.09 -4.27
CA THR A 271 -13.14 -10.54 -2.93
C THR A 271 -12.42 -11.85 -2.56
N PRO A 272 -12.41 -12.25 -1.27
CA PRO A 272 -11.78 -13.51 -0.84
C PRO A 272 -12.31 -14.76 -1.54
N ASP A 273 -13.58 -14.76 -1.94
CA ASP A 273 -14.21 -15.85 -2.71
C ASP A 273 -14.01 -15.73 -4.23
N GLY A 274 -13.22 -14.75 -4.69
CA GLY A 274 -12.84 -14.57 -6.09
C GLY A 274 -13.80 -13.74 -6.93
N LEU A 275 -14.84 -13.14 -6.34
CA LEU A 275 -15.77 -12.27 -7.06
C LEU A 275 -15.03 -10.99 -7.46
N THR A 276 -15.17 -10.58 -8.72
CA THR A 276 -14.75 -9.24 -9.12
C THR A 276 -15.87 -8.24 -8.91
N ILE A 277 -15.60 -7.16 -8.16
CA ILE A 277 -16.51 -6.04 -7.97
C ILE A 277 -15.94 -4.79 -8.68
N PRO A 278 -16.53 -4.37 -9.80
CA PRO A 278 -16.24 -3.08 -10.42
C PRO A 278 -16.66 -1.91 -9.51
N TYR A 279 -15.87 -0.86 -9.49
CA TYR A 279 -16.17 0.38 -8.80
C TYR A 279 -15.73 1.60 -9.60
N ARG A 280 -16.30 2.74 -9.22
CA ARG A 280 -15.98 4.07 -9.70
C ARG A 280 -15.76 5.00 -8.51
N LEU A 281 -14.62 5.67 -8.51
CA LEU A 281 -14.23 6.68 -7.52
C LEU A 281 -14.12 8.03 -8.23
N GLU A 282 -14.85 9.03 -7.73
CA GLU A 282 -14.89 10.39 -8.33
C GLU A 282 -15.19 11.46 -7.26
N GLY A 283 -15.30 12.73 -7.68
CA GLY A 283 -15.63 13.84 -6.78
C GLY A 283 -14.39 14.55 -6.26
N ASN A 284 -14.38 14.94 -4.98
CA ASN A 284 -13.28 15.66 -4.37
C ASN A 284 -11.97 14.84 -4.40
N PRO A 285 -10.89 15.33 -5.04
CA PRO A 285 -9.63 14.62 -5.14
C PRO A 285 -8.75 14.72 -3.89
N ASP A 286 -9.11 15.53 -2.89
CA ASP A 286 -8.37 15.62 -1.63
C ASP A 286 -8.31 14.23 -0.95
N PRO A 287 -7.11 13.70 -0.61
CA PRO A 287 -6.97 12.43 0.10
C PRO A 287 -7.79 12.36 1.41
N LYS A 288 -8.00 13.50 2.07
CA LYS A 288 -8.74 13.64 3.33
C LYS A 288 -10.23 13.92 3.12
N ALA A 289 -10.71 14.00 1.88
CA ALA A 289 -12.12 14.21 1.61
C ALA A 289 -12.98 13.09 2.21
N PRO A 290 -14.08 13.41 2.93
CA PRO A 290 -15.02 12.41 3.40
C PRO A 290 -15.61 11.64 2.21
N THR A 291 -15.75 10.33 2.35
CA THR A 291 -16.27 9.48 1.27
C THR A 291 -17.74 9.13 1.51
N VAL A 292 -18.56 9.33 0.47
CA VAL A 292 -19.95 8.86 0.39
C VAL A 292 -20.02 7.71 -0.60
N ALA A 293 -20.64 6.60 -0.19
CA ALA A 293 -20.82 5.43 -1.05
C ALA A 293 -22.30 5.18 -1.39
N PHE A 294 -22.54 4.57 -2.54
CA PHE A 294 -23.88 4.31 -3.08
C PHE A 294 -24.12 2.81 -3.28
N CYS A 295 -25.20 2.29 -2.67
CA CYS A 295 -25.66 0.91 -2.73
C CYS A 295 -26.84 0.78 -3.70
N ASN A 296 -26.65 0.03 -4.78
CA ASN A 296 -27.61 -0.09 -5.88
C ASN A 296 -28.85 -0.94 -5.53
N SER A 297 -29.92 -0.77 -6.31
CA SER A 297 -31.07 -1.69 -6.33
C SER A 297 -30.70 -3.03 -6.99
N LEU A 298 -31.50 -4.08 -6.74
CA LEU A 298 -31.38 -5.35 -7.44
C LEU A 298 -31.57 -5.16 -8.97
N LEU A 299 -30.82 -5.93 -9.77
CA LEU A 299 -30.79 -5.86 -11.24
C LEU A 299 -30.37 -4.51 -11.84
N THR A 300 -29.72 -3.64 -11.08
CA THR A 300 -29.17 -2.36 -11.58
C THR A 300 -27.63 -2.36 -11.54
N SER A 301 -27.01 -1.31 -12.09
CA SER A 301 -25.57 -1.06 -11.97
C SER A 301 -25.30 0.29 -11.30
N LEU A 302 -24.04 0.56 -11.03
CA LEU A 302 -23.54 1.84 -10.48
C LEU A 302 -24.02 3.06 -11.30
N HIS A 303 -24.40 2.87 -12.56
CA HIS A 303 -24.91 3.89 -13.46
C HIS A 303 -26.33 4.36 -13.14
N MET A 304 -27.09 3.63 -12.31
CA MET A 304 -28.40 4.11 -11.85
C MET A 304 -28.31 5.46 -11.13
N TRP A 305 -27.12 5.79 -10.60
CA TRP A 305 -26.84 7.01 -9.86
C TRP A 305 -26.33 8.16 -10.73
N ASP A 306 -26.00 7.96 -12.02
CA ASP A 306 -25.27 8.96 -12.83
C ASP A 306 -25.88 10.37 -12.74
N ARG A 307 -27.19 10.50 -13.02
CA ARG A 307 -27.88 11.80 -12.95
C ARG A 307 -27.89 12.40 -11.54
N PHE A 308 -28.00 11.57 -10.50
CA PHE A 308 -27.96 12.06 -9.13
C PHE A 308 -26.56 12.53 -8.76
N ILE A 309 -25.51 11.81 -9.19
CA ILE A 309 -24.12 12.18 -8.94
C ILE A 309 -23.77 13.51 -9.58
N ASP A 310 -24.28 13.83 -10.77
CA ASP A 310 -24.06 15.14 -11.39
C ASP A 310 -24.60 16.29 -10.52
N ILE A 311 -25.80 16.12 -9.98
CA ILE A 311 -26.40 17.09 -9.04
C ILE A 311 -25.62 17.11 -7.72
N PHE A 312 -25.28 15.93 -7.20
CA PHE A 312 -24.61 15.77 -5.91
C PHE A 312 -23.23 16.41 -5.91
N LYS A 313 -22.41 16.20 -6.95
CA LYS A 313 -21.10 16.85 -7.12
C LYS A 313 -21.22 18.37 -7.12
N ALA A 314 -22.20 18.92 -7.84
CA ALA A 314 -22.41 20.36 -7.90
C ALA A 314 -22.87 20.95 -6.56
N LYS A 315 -23.69 20.22 -5.79
CA LYS A 315 -24.25 20.71 -4.52
C LYS A 315 -23.41 20.39 -3.29
N ARG A 316 -22.56 19.37 -3.37
CA ARG A 316 -21.74 18.85 -2.26
C ARG A 316 -20.31 18.54 -2.73
N PRO A 317 -19.57 19.55 -3.24
CA PRO A 317 -18.23 19.35 -3.82
C PRO A 317 -17.17 18.88 -2.82
N GLN A 318 -17.46 18.92 -1.51
CA GLN A 318 -16.54 18.47 -0.47
C GLN A 318 -16.35 16.96 -0.44
N TYR A 319 -17.28 16.17 -1.00
CA TYR A 319 -17.26 14.72 -0.88
C TYR A 319 -16.51 14.04 -2.02
N ARG A 320 -15.78 12.99 -1.65
CA ARG A 320 -15.39 11.91 -2.55
C ARG A 320 -16.55 10.91 -2.66
N ILE A 321 -16.76 10.35 -3.84
CA ILE A 321 -17.91 9.53 -4.18
C ILE A 321 -17.41 8.16 -4.62
N LEU A 322 -17.93 7.11 -3.97
CA LEU A 322 -17.67 5.73 -4.33
C LEU A 322 -18.97 5.07 -4.83
N ARG A 323 -18.94 4.54 -6.03
CA ARG A 323 -20.02 3.70 -6.59
C ARG A 323 -19.45 2.35 -6.97
N TYR A 324 -20.24 1.30 -6.86
CA TYR A 324 -19.78 -0.05 -7.18
C TYR A 324 -20.94 -0.92 -7.66
N ASP A 325 -20.62 -2.00 -8.37
CA ASP A 325 -21.61 -2.98 -8.80
C ASP A 325 -21.79 -4.09 -7.77
N PHE A 326 -23.00 -4.61 -7.65
CA PHE A 326 -23.30 -5.66 -6.68
C PHE A 326 -22.84 -7.03 -7.19
N ARG A 327 -22.58 -7.92 -6.23
CA ARG A 327 -22.57 -9.36 -6.46
C ARG A 327 -23.81 -9.79 -7.24
N GLY A 328 -23.60 -10.61 -8.27
CA GLY A 328 -24.65 -11.06 -9.18
C GLY A 328 -24.95 -10.11 -10.35
N ARG A 329 -24.35 -8.92 -10.41
CA ARG A 329 -24.43 -8.05 -11.60
C ARG A 329 -23.59 -8.58 -12.77
N HIS A 330 -22.43 -9.11 -12.44
CA HIS A 330 -21.43 -9.68 -13.35
C HIS A 330 -21.24 -11.17 -13.06
N ALA A 331 -20.30 -11.80 -13.76
CA ALA A 331 -19.94 -13.20 -13.53
C ALA A 331 -19.60 -13.46 -12.05
N ILE A 332 -20.14 -14.55 -11.50
CA ILE A 332 -19.93 -14.98 -10.12
C ILE A 332 -18.94 -16.15 -10.05
N PRO A 333 -18.20 -16.30 -8.93
CA PRO A 333 -17.33 -17.46 -8.71
C PRO A 333 -18.08 -18.80 -8.76
N SER A 334 -17.35 -19.85 -9.13
CA SER A 334 -17.84 -21.23 -9.09
C SER A 334 -17.20 -22.00 -7.93
N PRO A 335 -17.97 -22.77 -7.14
CA PRO A 335 -19.42 -22.92 -7.21
C PRO A 335 -20.16 -21.67 -6.68
N PRO A 336 -21.37 -21.36 -7.18
CA PRO A 336 -22.12 -20.20 -6.74
C PRO A 336 -22.47 -20.32 -5.25
N GLN A 337 -22.32 -19.21 -4.53
CA GLN A 337 -22.71 -19.09 -3.11
C GLN A 337 -23.98 -18.22 -2.96
N PRO A 338 -24.83 -18.48 -1.96
CA PRO A 338 -26.00 -17.65 -1.69
C PRO A 338 -25.61 -16.18 -1.44
N SER A 339 -26.30 -15.25 -2.11
CA SER A 339 -26.12 -13.81 -1.90
C SER A 339 -27.03 -13.32 -0.76
N THR A 340 -26.57 -13.42 0.47
CA THR A 340 -27.28 -12.91 1.66
C THR A 340 -26.94 -11.45 1.94
N LEU A 341 -27.72 -10.76 2.78
CA LEU A 341 -27.39 -9.40 3.23
C LEU A 341 -26.04 -9.35 3.98
N ASP A 342 -25.68 -10.42 4.68
CA ASP A 342 -24.37 -10.57 5.31
C ASP A 342 -23.24 -10.51 4.29
N VAL A 343 -23.37 -11.28 3.21
CA VAL A 343 -22.37 -11.31 2.14
C VAL A 343 -22.30 -9.95 1.43
N LEU A 344 -23.44 -9.31 1.16
CA LEU A 344 -23.47 -7.98 0.54
C LEU A 344 -22.82 -6.90 1.43
N ALA A 345 -22.96 -7.00 2.76
CA ALA A 345 -22.26 -6.11 3.69
C ALA A 345 -20.75 -6.41 3.74
N ASP A 346 -20.36 -7.69 3.66
CA ASP A 346 -18.94 -8.11 3.63
C ASP A 346 -18.24 -7.65 2.35
N ASP A 347 -18.96 -7.63 1.22
CA ASP A 347 -18.48 -7.08 -0.04
C ASP A 347 -18.15 -5.57 0.08
N ILE A 348 -19.00 -4.79 0.74
CA ILE A 348 -18.72 -3.38 1.04
C ILE A 348 -17.48 -3.27 1.92
N SER A 349 -17.43 -4.06 3.01
CA SER A 349 -16.29 -4.07 3.94
C SER A 349 -14.97 -4.37 3.23
N THR A 350 -15.00 -5.31 2.28
CA THR A 350 -13.86 -5.71 1.43
C THR A 350 -13.46 -4.59 0.47
N LEU A 351 -14.42 -3.96 -0.20
CA LEU A 351 -14.19 -2.82 -1.09
C LEU A 351 -13.54 -1.64 -0.35
N LEU A 352 -14.06 -1.30 0.84
CA LEU A 352 -13.50 -0.25 1.67
C LEU A 352 -12.07 -0.58 2.12
N ALA A 353 -11.80 -1.84 2.50
CA ALA A 353 -10.44 -2.26 2.87
C ALA A 353 -9.47 -2.17 1.69
N ALA A 354 -9.87 -2.61 0.50
CA ALA A 354 -9.05 -2.55 -0.71
C ALA A 354 -8.72 -1.11 -1.14
N LEU A 355 -9.62 -0.17 -0.90
CA LEU A 355 -9.44 1.28 -1.12
C LEU A 355 -8.84 2.00 0.11
N ARG A 356 -8.57 1.27 1.19
CA ARG A 356 -8.16 1.76 2.52
C ARG A 356 -8.99 2.95 3.00
N ILE A 357 -10.31 2.82 2.89
CA ILE A 357 -11.29 3.74 3.46
C ILE A 357 -11.68 3.18 4.83
N PRO A 358 -11.14 3.69 5.95
CA PRO A 358 -11.41 3.12 7.27
C PRO A 358 -12.86 3.33 7.70
N LYS A 359 -13.44 4.48 7.32
CA LYS A 359 -14.80 4.87 7.67
C LYS A 359 -15.43 5.69 6.55
N LEU A 360 -16.63 5.30 6.12
CA LEU A 360 -17.47 6.11 5.25
C LEU A 360 -18.11 7.25 6.05
N ASP A 361 -18.19 8.45 5.47
CA ASP A 361 -19.02 9.51 6.06
C ASP A 361 -20.50 9.12 5.95
N THR A 362 -20.93 8.69 4.76
CA THR A 362 -22.31 8.31 4.51
C THR A 362 -22.40 7.11 3.55
N LEU A 363 -23.30 6.17 3.83
CA LEU A 363 -23.72 5.11 2.90
C LEU A 363 -25.18 5.34 2.50
N ILE A 364 -25.45 5.42 1.20
CA ILE A 364 -26.78 5.71 0.65
C ILE A 364 -27.25 4.51 -0.16
N GLY A 365 -28.40 3.94 0.19
CA GLY A 365 -28.95 2.77 -0.49
C GLY A 365 -30.45 2.87 -0.75
N VAL A 366 -30.89 2.26 -1.84
CA VAL A 366 -32.31 2.17 -2.22
C VAL A 366 -32.72 0.72 -2.47
N SER A 367 -33.94 0.34 -2.09
CA SER A 367 -34.46 -1.03 -2.26
C SER A 367 -33.54 -2.08 -1.62
N MET A 368 -33.08 -3.09 -2.36
CA MET A 368 -32.07 -4.04 -1.85
C MET A 368 -30.83 -3.32 -1.30
N GLY A 369 -30.38 -2.26 -1.97
CA GLY A 369 -29.28 -1.43 -1.48
C GLY A 369 -29.60 -0.73 -0.15
N GLY A 370 -30.87 -0.39 0.10
CA GLY A 370 -31.35 0.13 1.38
C GLY A 370 -31.26 -0.92 2.49
N ALA A 371 -31.72 -2.14 2.22
CA ALA A 371 -31.59 -3.27 3.14
C ALA A 371 -30.11 -3.59 3.44
N THR A 372 -29.26 -3.65 2.41
CA THR A 372 -27.81 -3.83 2.57
C THR A 372 -27.17 -2.70 3.37
N THR A 373 -27.58 -1.45 3.14
CA THR A 373 -27.07 -0.28 3.86
C THR A 373 -27.38 -0.36 5.35
N LEU A 374 -28.62 -0.72 5.71
CA LEU A 374 -29.00 -0.92 7.11
C LEU A 374 -28.22 -2.09 7.73
N HIS A 375 -28.10 -3.21 7.02
CA HIS A 375 -27.36 -4.38 7.50
C HIS A 375 -25.87 -4.09 7.72
N PHE A 376 -25.24 -3.34 6.80
CA PHE A 376 -23.85 -2.90 6.94
C PHE A 376 -23.65 -2.01 8.16
N ALA A 377 -24.60 -1.10 8.44
CA ALA A 377 -24.55 -0.25 9.63
C ALA A 377 -24.59 -1.06 10.94
N LEU A 378 -25.36 -2.15 10.97
CA LEU A 378 -25.46 -3.05 12.13
C LEU A 378 -24.22 -3.94 12.29
N LYS A 379 -23.70 -4.48 11.17
CA LYS A 379 -22.57 -5.41 11.18
C LYS A 379 -21.21 -4.72 11.35
N TYR A 380 -21.05 -3.53 10.78
CA TYR A 380 -19.80 -2.76 10.77
C TYR A 380 -19.98 -1.32 11.28
N PRO A 381 -20.51 -1.12 12.51
CA PRO A 381 -20.84 0.22 13.02
C PRO A 381 -19.63 1.15 13.13
N SER A 382 -18.41 0.62 13.31
CA SER A 382 -17.18 1.41 13.34
C SER A 382 -16.77 1.96 11.97
N LYS A 383 -17.22 1.34 10.88
CA LYS A 383 -16.87 1.70 9.48
C LYS A 383 -17.84 2.68 8.85
N LEU A 384 -18.89 3.12 9.55
CA LEU A 384 -19.91 4.01 9.00
C LEU A 384 -20.23 5.19 9.91
N GLY A 385 -20.27 6.40 9.36
CA GLY A 385 -20.71 7.60 10.06
C GLY A 385 -22.24 7.75 10.08
N LYS A 386 -22.83 7.82 8.89
CA LYS A 386 -24.26 8.04 8.66
C LYS A 386 -24.77 7.07 7.60
N PHE A 387 -26.07 6.81 7.60
CA PHE A 387 -26.69 6.07 6.51
C PHE A 387 -28.00 6.71 6.06
N ILE A 388 -28.34 6.50 4.79
CA ILE A 388 -29.63 6.84 4.20
C ILE A 388 -30.12 5.57 3.49
N ALA A 389 -31.21 4.99 3.97
CA ALA A 389 -31.80 3.78 3.40
C ALA A 389 -33.24 4.07 2.95
N CYS A 390 -33.52 3.90 1.67
CA CYS A 390 -34.77 4.32 1.02
C CYS A 390 -35.50 3.13 0.38
N ASP A 391 -36.84 3.19 0.33
CA ASP A 391 -37.72 2.30 -0.43
C ASP A 391 -37.42 0.80 -0.26
N PHE A 392 -37.18 0.37 0.98
CA PHE A 392 -36.87 -1.02 1.34
C PHE A 392 -37.71 -1.48 2.54
N ASN A 393 -37.84 -2.78 2.72
CA ASN A 393 -38.47 -3.35 3.91
C ASN A 393 -37.40 -3.62 4.98
N ALA A 394 -37.59 -3.05 6.17
CA ALA A 394 -36.69 -3.25 7.31
C ALA A 394 -36.87 -4.62 8.00
N ALA A 395 -37.98 -5.32 7.73
CA ALA A 395 -38.26 -6.66 8.21
C ALA A 395 -38.66 -7.55 7.02
N SER A 396 -37.75 -8.39 6.56
CA SER A 396 -38.04 -9.42 5.54
C SER A 396 -38.70 -10.64 6.14
#